data_AF-A0A9Q4EWX3-F1
#
_entry.id   AF-A0A9Q4EWX3-F1
#
_cell.length_a   1.000
_cell.length_b   1.000
_cell.length_c   1.000
_cell.angle_alpha   90.00
_cell.angle_beta   90.00
_cell.angle_gamma   90.00
#
_symmetry.space_group_name_H-M   'P 1'
#
loop_
_entity.id
_entity.type
_entity.pdbx_description
1 polymer ?
#
loop_
_entity_poly.entity_id
_entity_poly.type
_entity_poly.pdbx_seq_one_letter_code
_entity_poly.pdbx_strand_id
1 'polypeptide(L)'
;MAGYYNIKLNFENIPKKYNHFSWIESIGKIVPYQIENTEYCGILTISNFIKPYKIVFKKDDEETVYTTSTQSFCNGKIYFAFGKECRKYKYNIGDIILDRSTVLDKILIDKQHKNYKTKVVGYRLKCLKDNYEYDIEENVLNTLTKNGTVGCPACASRIVIPEVNSLAALLPDIIDWFEDKTIPYKTPRFSNEEFEIKCPYCGTKKKIRPMNLKDHIPCICGDGFSYPEKLFAALLNQLNIDYIYQLSKKHFEWCEKYKFDFYFVIDNQEYIIELDGGLGHKNGRILDPNSLNRDKEKNRIAKEKKINLIRIDVNYSDINTRFEYIKTNIINKLSNIFCFDNVNWKDVEYRSEKSLFQTIIDMFNDTDALPTDIAKDIKIDPCTVVRYLNKGNELGICNYNPNDSQYKYIQKVKKDENIIHKNFILLKVEKENFYHIHKTISDFSKKSKSILGFNISERQILRILQNPEIKNRHHVKFSYATKEEYEDYINKKAS
;
A
#
# COMPACT_ATOMS: atom_id res chain seq x y z
N MET A 1 -43.74 -17.73 -22.15
CA MET A 1 -44.22 -16.39 -21.74
C MET A 1 -44.13 -16.27 -20.21
N ALA A 2 -42.92 -16.33 -19.64
CA ALA A 2 -42.75 -16.37 -18.19
C ALA A 2 -41.84 -15.21 -17.77
N GLY A 3 -42.35 -14.33 -16.92
CA GLY A 3 -41.60 -13.17 -16.42
C GLY A 3 -42.45 -12.00 -15.93
N TYR A 4 -43.78 -12.08 -16.04
CA TYR A 4 -44.69 -11.05 -15.52
C TYR A 4 -45.66 -11.64 -14.50
N TYR A 5 -46.04 -10.84 -13.52
CA TYR A 5 -47.21 -11.08 -12.67
C TYR A 5 -48.49 -10.80 -13.47
N ASN A 6 -49.57 -11.53 -13.17
CA ASN A 6 -50.85 -11.22 -13.79
C ASN A 6 -51.44 -9.95 -13.15
N ILE A 7 -52.15 -9.18 -13.96
CA ILE A 7 -52.83 -7.96 -13.53
C ILE A 7 -54.32 -8.29 -13.50
N LYS A 8 -54.90 -8.36 -12.30
CA LYS A 8 -56.34 -8.52 -12.14
C LYS A 8 -57.01 -7.16 -12.30
N LEU A 9 -58.06 -7.12 -13.11
CA LEU A 9 -58.84 -5.91 -13.35
C LEU A 9 -60.27 -6.13 -12.90
N ASN A 10 -60.84 -5.13 -12.21
CA ASN A 10 -62.25 -5.13 -11.80
C ASN A 10 -63.08 -4.33 -12.81
N PHE A 11 -64.04 -5.00 -13.45
CA PHE A 11 -64.93 -4.44 -14.48
C PHE A 11 -66.37 -4.20 -13.99
N GLU A 12 -66.64 -4.25 -12.67
CA GLU A 12 -67.99 -4.07 -12.11
C GLU A 12 -68.66 -2.77 -12.57
N ASN A 13 -67.87 -1.70 -12.71
CA ASN A 13 -68.36 -0.37 -13.09
C ASN A 13 -68.42 -0.12 -14.61
N ILE A 14 -68.18 -1.15 -15.43
CA ILE A 14 -68.10 -1.02 -16.89
C ILE A 14 -69.40 -1.50 -17.55
N PRO A 15 -70.08 -0.64 -18.34
CA PRO A 15 -71.38 -0.96 -18.95
C PRO A 15 -71.28 -2.14 -19.93
N LYS A 16 -72.33 -2.98 -19.95
CA LYS A 16 -72.45 -4.15 -20.83
C LYS A 16 -73.73 -4.10 -21.67
N LYS A 17 -73.63 -4.55 -22.93
CA LYS A 17 -74.76 -4.81 -23.84
C LYS A 17 -74.69 -6.26 -24.32
N TYR A 18 -75.76 -7.03 -24.12
CA TYR A 18 -75.87 -8.42 -24.58
C TYR A 18 -74.61 -9.26 -24.27
N ASN A 19 -74.13 -9.18 -23.02
CA ASN A 19 -72.92 -9.82 -22.48
C ASN A 19 -71.56 -9.28 -22.96
N HIS A 20 -71.51 -8.23 -23.78
CA HIS A 20 -70.27 -7.60 -24.21
C HIS A 20 -70.08 -6.21 -23.57
N PHE A 21 -68.83 -5.84 -23.27
CA PHE A 21 -68.53 -4.50 -22.76
C PHE A 21 -68.82 -3.42 -23.81
N SER A 22 -69.51 -2.36 -23.38
CA SER A 22 -69.82 -1.19 -24.20
C SER A 22 -68.70 -0.16 -24.07
N TRP A 23 -67.60 -0.37 -24.81
CA TRP A 23 -66.38 0.44 -24.65
C TRP A 23 -66.56 1.94 -24.95
N ILE A 24 -67.46 2.29 -25.87
CA ILE A 24 -67.78 3.69 -26.18
C ILE A 24 -68.42 4.38 -24.96
N GLU A 25 -69.33 3.70 -24.26
CA GLU A 25 -69.98 4.21 -23.05
C GLU A 25 -69.09 4.11 -21.80
N SER A 26 -67.92 3.47 -21.94
CA SER A 26 -66.94 3.29 -20.86
C SER A 26 -65.89 4.40 -20.80
N ILE A 27 -65.91 5.36 -21.72
CA ILE A 27 -64.97 6.50 -21.73
C ILE A 27 -65.20 7.33 -20.45
N GLY A 28 -64.11 7.64 -19.75
CA GLY A 28 -64.10 8.31 -18.45
C GLY A 28 -64.32 7.39 -17.24
N LYS A 29 -64.58 6.09 -17.44
CA LYS A 29 -64.75 5.13 -16.35
C LYS A 29 -63.43 4.61 -15.80
N ILE A 30 -63.47 4.24 -14.53
CA ILE A 30 -62.34 3.73 -13.77
C ILE A 30 -62.44 2.19 -13.68
N VAL A 31 -61.30 1.53 -13.89
CA VAL A 31 -61.11 0.10 -13.73
C VAL A 31 -60.02 -0.13 -12.68
N PRO A 32 -60.38 -0.51 -11.44
CA PRO A 32 -59.40 -0.86 -10.42
C PRO A 32 -58.53 -2.04 -10.85
N TYR A 33 -57.24 -2.02 -10.49
CA TYR A 33 -56.32 -3.11 -10.76
C TYR A 33 -55.60 -3.59 -9.49
N GLN A 34 -55.17 -4.84 -9.50
CA GLN A 34 -54.24 -5.42 -8.53
C GLN A 34 -53.23 -6.32 -9.26
N ILE A 35 -51.94 -6.13 -8.99
CA ILE A 35 -50.89 -7.01 -9.52
C ILE A 35 -50.75 -8.20 -8.56
N GLU A 36 -50.98 -9.41 -9.07
CA GLU A 36 -50.95 -10.64 -8.26
C GLU A 36 -49.61 -10.83 -7.53
N ASN A 37 -49.68 -11.25 -6.26
CA ASN A 37 -48.52 -11.50 -5.40
C ASN A 37 -47.65 -10.27 -5.12
N THR A 38 -48.24 -9.06 -5.21
CA THR A 38 -47.60 -7.81 -4.85
C THR A 38 -48.58 -6.91 -4.10
N GLU A 39 -48.09 -5.86 -3.45
CA GLU A 39 -48.91 -4.82 -2.81
C GLU A 39 -49.42 -3.76 -3.79
N TYR A 40 -48.99 -3.81 -5.06
CA TYR A 40 -49.36 -2.82 -6.06
C TYR A 40 -50.83 -2.97 -6.49
N CYS A 41 -51.60 -1.94 -6.19
CA CYS A 41 -52.97 -1.74 -6.65
C CYS A 41 -53.18 -0.27 -7.03
N GLY A 42 -54.25 0.01 -7.76
CA GLY A 42 -54.52 1.36 -8.25
C GLY A 42 -55.70 1.37 -9.21
N ILE A 43 -55.74 2.38 -10.07
CA ILE A 43 -56.86 2.60 -10.99
C ILE A 43 -56.40 2.82 -12.43
N LEU A 44 -57.17 2.31 -13.40
CA LEU A 44 -57.01 2.62 -14.81
C LEU A 44 -58.19 3.46 -15.28
N THR A 45 -57.91 4.61 -15.88
CA THR A 45 -58.96 5.48 -16.43
C THR A 45 -59.04 5.31 -17.94
N ILE A 46 -60.20 4.87 -18.43
CA ILE A 46 -60.44 4.70 -19.87
C ILE A 46 -60.55 6.09 -20.50
N SER A 47 -59.56 6.47 -21.29
CA SER A 47 -59.47 7.81 -21.88
C SER A 47 -60.14 7.89 -23.24
N ASN A 48 -60.09 6.81 -24.04
CA ASN A 48 -60.71 6.78 -25.37
C ASN A 48 -60.90 5.33 -25.87
N PHE A 49 -61.72 5.15 -26.90
CA PHE A 49 -61.90 3.89 -27.62
C PHE A 49 -61.80 4.11 -29.14
N ILE A 50 -60.86 3.43 -29.78
CA ILE A 50 -60.61 3.49 -31.22
C ILE A 50 -61.15 2.22 -31.85
N LYS A 51 -62.18 2.38 -32.70
CA LYS A 51 -62.82 1.26 -33.41
C LYS A 51 -61.82 0.52 -34.32
N PRO A 52 -61.97 -0.81 -34.51
CA PRO A 52 -62.99 -1.66 -33.90
C PRO A 52 -62.63 -2.22 -32.52
N TYR A 53 -61.35 -2.27 -32.12
CA TYR A 53 -60.93 -3.05 -30.93
C TYR A 53 -59.79 -2.44 -30.09
N LYS A 54 -59.48 -1.14 -30.20
CA LYS A 54 -58.39 -0.54 -29.41
C LYS A 54 -58.93 0.32 -28.28
N ILE A 55 -58.40 0.12 -27.09
CA ILE A 55 -58.70 0.93 -25.90
C ILE A 55 -57.49 1.77 -25.53
N VAL A 56 -57.77 3.00 -25.14
CA VAL A 56 -56.79 4.00 -24.70
C VAL A 56 -57.06 4.29 -23.24
N PHE A 57 -56.04 4.15 -22.39
CA PHE A 57 -56.18 4.29 -20.94
C PHE A 57 -54.99 5.01 -20.31
N LYS A 58 -55.21 5.57 -19.13
CA LYS A 58 -54.18 6.13 -18.24
C LYS A 58 -54.10 5.28 -16.98
N LYS A 59 -52.90 5.19 -16.42
CA LYS A 59 -52.63 4.47 -15.17
C LYS A 59 -52.53 5.48 -14.04
N ASP A 60 -53.31 5.30 -12.98
CA ASP A 60 -53.39 6.19 -11.83
C ASP A 60 -53.54 7.66 -12.29
N ASP A 61 -52.76 8.57 -11.71
CA ASP A 61 -52.70 9.99 -12.08
C ASP A 61 -51.60 10.30 -13.12
N GLU A 62 -51.07 9.29 -13.83
CA GLU A 62 -50.03 9.51 -14.84
C GLU A 62 -50.58 10.24 -16.08
N GLU A 63 -49.79 11.18 -16.62
CA GLU A 63 -50.12 11.83 -17.89
C GLU A 63 -49.96 10.88 -19.09
N THR A 64 -49.11 9.86 -18.96
CA THR A 64 -48.81 8.90 -20.02
C THR A 64 -50.05 8.12 -20.43
N VAL A 65 -50.32 8.10 -21.73
CA VAL A 65 -51.45 7.39 -22.32
C VAL A 65 -50.98 6.10 -22.98
N TYR A 66 -51.65 5.01 -22.62
CA TYR A 66 -51.36 3.67 -23.10
C TYR A 66 -52.46 3.21 -24.06
N THR A 67 -52.09 2.46 -25.10
CA THR A 67 -53.05 1.90 -26.08
C THR A 67 -52.84 0.40 -26.24
N THR A 68 -53.93 -0.37 -26.19
CA THR A 68 -53.90 -1.83 -26.40
C THR A 68 -55.19 -2.33 -27.03
N SER A 69 -55.27 -3.62 -27.36
CA SER A 69 -56.55 -4.21 -27.79
C SER A 69 -57.48 -4.42 -26.60
N THR A 70 -58.79 -4.33 -26.83
CA THR A 70 -59.82 -4.61 -25.82
C THR A 70 -59.64 -6.00 -25.21
N GLN A 71 -59.27 -7.00 -26.03
CA GLN A 71 -58.99 -8.35 -25.56
C GLN A 71 -57.77 -8.40 -24.63
N SER A 72 -56.67 -7.71 -24.97
CA SER A 72 -55.49 -7.65 -24.11
C SER A 72 -55.77 -6.90 -22.81
N PHE A 73 -56.56 -5.85 -22.87
CA PHE A 73 -57.01 -5.10 -21.69
C PHE A 73 -57.85 -6.01 -20.78
N CYS A 74 -58.91 -6.64 -21.28
CA CYS A 74 -59.76 -7.56 -20.50
C CYS A 74 -58.97 -8.69 -19.83
N ASN A 75 -57.95 -9.22 -20.51
CA ASN A 75 -57.13 -10.31 -19.99
C ASN A 75 -55.97 -9.82 -19.10
N GLY A 76 -55.89 -8.54 -18.75
CA GLY A 76 -54.80 -7.99 -17.93
C GLY A 76 -53.42 -8.04 -18.59
N LYS A 77 -53.34 -8.21 -19.92
CA LYS A 77 -52.09 -8.28 -20.70
C LYS A 77 -51.57 -6.87 -21.03
N ILE A 78 -51.45 -6.05 -19.99
CA ILE A 78 -51.07 -4.63 -20.06
C ILE A 78 -49.77 -4.30 -19.30
N TYR A 79 -48.94 -5.31 -19.08
CA TYR A 79 -47.65 -5.21 -18.37
C TYR A 79 -46.74 -4.08 -18.85
N PHE A 80 -46.81 -3.68 -20.12
CA PHE A 80 -46.00 -2.58 -20.67
C PHE A 80 -46.30 -1.22 -20.01
N ALA A 81 -47.48 -1.06 -19.38
CA ALA A 81 -47.84 0.14 -18.61
C ALA A 81 -47.34 0.12 -17.16
N PHE A 82 -46.81 -1.02 -16.68
CA PHE A 82 -46.43 -1.26 -15.28
C PHE A 82 -44.95 -1.62 -15.12
N GLY A 83 -44.11 -1.26 -16.09
CA GLY A 83 -42.65 -1.28 -15.97
C GLY A 83 -42.04 -2.45 -15.18
N LYS A 84 -41.37 -2.11 -14.07
CA LYS A 84 -40.66 -3.06 -13.18
C LYS A 84 -41.61 -3.71 -12.18
N GLU A 85 -42.72 -3.05 -11.86
CA GLU A 85 -43.71 -3.45 -10.86
C GLU A 85 -44.41 -4.76 -11.24
N CYS A 86 -44.62 -4.98 -12.55
CA CYS A 86 -45.23 -6.20 -13.06
C CYS A 86 -44.23 -7.32 -13.39
N ARG A 87 -42.92 -7.11 -13.19
CA ARG A 87 -41.88 -8.09 -13.57
C ARG A 87 -41.58 -9.04 -12.42
N LYS A 88 -41.37 -10.31 -12.75
CA LYS A 88 -40.88 -11.33 -11.83
C LYS A 88 -39.37 -11.23 -11.74
N TYR A 89 -38.87 -11.05 -10.52
CA TYR A 89 -37.45 -11.07 -10.19
C TYR A 89 -37.14 -12.34 -9.42
N LYS A 90 -36.02 -12.99 -9.74
CA LYS A 90 -35.50 -14.16 -9.02
C LYS A 90 -35.03 -13.83 -7.60
N TYR A 91 -34.46 -12.65 -7.40
CA TYR A 91 -33.85 -12.21 -6.13
C TYR A 91 -34.56 -10.99 -5.55
N ASN A 92 -34.53 -10.86 -4.23
CA ASN A 92 -35.08 -9.74 -3.48
C ASN A 92 -34.01 -8.71 -3.12
N ILE A 93 -34.46 -7.49 -2.80
CA ILE A 93 -33.57 -6.45 -2.26
C ILE A 93 -33.03 -6.95 -0.92
N GLY A 94 -31.72 -6.82 -0.72
CA GLY A 94 -31.00 -7.36 0.44
C GLY A 94 -30.44 -8.76 0.26
N ASP A 95 -30.86 -9.52 -0.77
CA ASP A 95 -30.30 -10.85 -1.02
C ASP A 95 -28.80 -10.74 -1.36
N ILE A 96 -28.02 -11.71 -0.89
CA ILE A 96 -26.63 -11.89 -1.28
C ILE A 96 -26.58 -12.85 -2.47
N ILE A 97 -26.09 -12.36 -3.59
CA ILE A 97 -25.93 -13.11 -4.83
C ILE A 97 -24.46 -13.48 -5.01
N LEU A 98 -24.21 -14.74 -5.39
CA LEU A 98 -22.88 -15.31 -5.69
C LEU A 98 -21.87 -15.17 -4.53
N ASP A 99 -22.35 -15.11 -3.29
CA ASP A 99 -21.57 -14.91 -2.06
C ASP A 99 -20.66 -13.68 -2.08
N ARG A 100 -20.96 -12.70 -2.94
CA ARG A 100 -20.04 -11.59 -3.24
C ARG A 100 -20.70 -10.25 -3.45
N SER A 101 -22.01 -10.18 -3.62
CA SER A 101 -22.70 -8.90 -3.87
C SER A 101 -24.11 -8.89 -3.28
N THR A 102 -24.50 -7.75 -2.72
CA THR A 102 -25.85 -7.51 -2.19
C THR A 102 -26.71 -6.84 -3.24
N VAL A 103 -27.97 -7.27 -3.37
CA VAL A 103 -28.97 -6.60 -4.23
C VAL A 103 -29.42 -5.30 -3.59
N LEU A 104 -29.19 -4.19 -4.28
CA LEU A 104 -29.65 -2.86 -3.87
C LEU A 104 -31.01 -2.50 -4.48
N ASP A 105 -31.21 -2.80 -5.76
CA ASP A 105 -32.46 -2.48 -6.46
C ASP A 105 -32.78 -3.49 -7.59
N LYS A 106 -34.06 -3.59 -7.92
CA LYS A 106 -34.65 -4.33 -9.03
C LYS A 106 -34.88 -3.37 -10.19
N ILE A 107 -34.18 -3.59 -11.30
CA ILE A 107 -34.15 -2.64 -12.43
C ILE A 107 -34.60 -3.30 -13.74
N LEU A 108 -34.84 -2.46 -14.76
CA LEU A 108 -34.99 -2.89 -16.15
C LEU A 108 -33.87 -2.29 -16.98
N ILE A 109 -33.12 -3.15 -17.66
CA ILE A 109 -31.97 -2.76 -18.48
C ILE A 109 -32.42 -2.72 -19.94
N ASP A 110 -32.15 -1.61 -20.61
CA ASP A 110 -32.41 -1.47 -22.05
C ASP A 110 -31.39 -2.29 -22.85
N LYS A 111 -31.91 -3.11 -23.78
CA LYS A 111 -31.11 -3.96 -24.65
C LYS A 111 -31.46 -3.69 -26.11
N GLN A 112 -30.46 -3.31 -26.87
CA GLN A 112 -30.59 -3.08 -28.30
C GLN A 112 -30.40 -4.39 -29.06
N HIS A 113 -31.44 -4.82 -29.77
CA HIS A 113 -31.34 -5.85 -30.81
C HIS A 113 -31.33 -5.18 -32.18
N LYS A 114 -30.82 -5.87 -33.20
CA LYS A 114 -30.61 -5.34 -34.56
C LYS A 114 -31.75 -4.44 -35.07
N ASN A 115 -33.01 -4.82 -34.81
CA ASN A 115 -34.20 -4.13 -35.34
C ASN A 115 -35.15 -3.55 -34.27
N TYR A 116 -34.88 -3.71 -32.97
CA TYR A 116 -35.76 -3.23 -31.91
C TYR A 116 -35.05 -3.11 -30.55
N LYS A 117 -35.60 -2.29 -29.66
CA LYS A 117 -35.16 -2.20 -28.25
C LYS A 117 -36.08 -3.07 -27.39
N THR A 118 -35.50 -3.80 -26.45
CA THR A 118 -36.23 -4.57 -25.44
C THR A 118 -35.73 -4.23 -24.05
N LYS A 119 -36.56 -4.43 -23.03
CA LYS A 119 -36.18 -4.30 -21.62
C LYS A 119 -36.04 -5.67 -21.00
N VAL A 120 -34.89 -5.93 -20.39
CA VAL A 120 -34.61 -7.17 -19.66
C VAL A 120 -34.53 -6.91 -18.16
N VAL A 121 -34.85 -7.93 -17.37
CA VAL A 121 -34.78 -7.89 -15.91
C VAL A 121 -33.31 -7.85 -15.49
N GLY A 122 -32.98 -6.97 -14.56
CA GLY A 122 -31.64 -6.85 -13.99
C GLY A 122 -31.66 -6.37 -12.55
N TYR A 123 -30.47 -6.27 -11.97
CA TYR A 123 -30.28 -5.87 -10.59
C TYR A 123 -29.19 -4.82 -10.50
N ARG A 124 -29.37 -3.84 -9.62
CA ARG A 124 -28.29 -3.01 -9.11
C ARG A 124 -27.69 -3.71 -7.91
N LEU A 125 -26.39 -4.00 -7.97
CA LEU A 125 -25.66 -4.74 -6.95
C LEU A 125 -24.59 -3.88 -6.30
N LYS A 126 -24.26 -4.17 -5.05
CA LYS A 126 -23.07 -3.67 -4.35
C LYS A 126 -22.14 -4.81 -4.05
N CYS A 127 -20.89 -4.75 -4.50
CA CYS A 127 -19.92 -5.78 -4.19
C CYS A 127 -19.47 -5.71 -2.73
N LEU A 128 -19.40 -6.86 -2.06
CA LEU A 128 -18.96 -6.96 -0.67
C LEU A 128 -17.44 -6.79 -0.50
N LYS A 129 -16.66 -6.95 -1.58
CA LYS A 129 -15.19 -6.85 -1.54
C LYS A 129 -14.70 -5.41 -1.71
N ASP A 130 -15.25 -4.70 -2.69
CA ASP A 130 -14.78 -3.38 -3.10
C ASP A 130 -15.84 -2.27 -2.94
N ASN A 131 -17.04 -2.59 -2.44
CA ASN A 131 -18.18 -1.67 -2.31
C ASN A 131 -18.64 -1.03 -3.63
N TYR A 132 -18.14 -1.48 -4.78
CA TYR A 132 -18.52 -0.92 -6.06
C TYR A 132 -19.95 -1.30 -6.41
N GLU A 133 -20.71 -0.29 -6.87
CA GLU A 133 -22.09 -0.46 -7.32
C GLU A 133 -22.14 -0.64 -8.84
N TYR A 134 -22.86 -1.65 -9.29
CA TYR A 134 -22.96 -1.98 -10.72
C TYR A 134 -24.28 -2.65 -11.07
N ASP A 135 -24.71 -2.45 -12.31
CA ASP A 135 -25.92 -3.05 -12.86
C ASP A 135 -25.58 -4.33 -13.63
N ILE A 136 -26.40 -5.36 -13.49
CA ILE A 136 -26.23 -6.64 -14.19
C ILE A 136 -27.56 -7.25 -14.63
N GLU A 137 -27.58 -7.87 -15.81
CA GLU A 137 -28.74 -8.61 -16.32
C GLU A 137 -28.97 -9.90 -15.51
N GLU A 138 -30.22 -10.23 -15.18
CA GLU A 138 -30.58 -11.45 -14.44
C GLU A 138 -30.10 -12.72 -15.16
N ASN A 139 -30.24 -12.78 -16.48
CA ASN A 139 -29.83 -13.95 -17.28
C ASN A 139 -28.32 -14.21 -17.22
N VAL A 140 -27.53 -13.17 -16.96
CA VAL A 140 -26.07 -13.24 -16.90
C VAL A 140 -25.59 -13.76 -15.53
N LEU A 141 -26.42 -13.64 -14.48
CA LEU A 141 -26.12 -14.17 -13.16
C LEU A 141 -25.96 -15.71 -13.14
N ASN A 142 -26.58 -16.44 -14.06
CA ASN A 142 -26.50 -17.92 -14.08
C ASN A 142 -25.36 -18.47 -14.96
N THR A 143 -24.70 -17.65 -15.79
CA THR A 143 -23.54 -18.06 -16.61
C THR A 143 -22.21 -18.14 -15.83
N LEU A 144 -22.29 -18.04 -14.50
CA LEU A 144 -21.18 -17.88 -13.60
C LEU A 144 -20.74 -19.22 -13.03
N THR A 145 -19.52 -19.66 -13.36
CA THR A 145 -18.69 -20.48 -12.45
C THR A 145 -17.30 -20.81 -12.97
N LYS A 146 -16.98 -20.69 -14.27
CA LYS A 146 -15.65 -21.14 -14.74
C LYS A 146 -14.56 -20.08 -14.90
N ASN A 147 -14.88 -18.84 -15.31
CA ASN A 147 -13.82 -17.90 -15.75
C ASN A 147 -13.81 -16.51 -15.07
N GLY A 148 -14.66 -16.24 -14.05
CA GLY A 148 -14.58 -14.98 -13.27
C GLY A 148 -14.89 -13.68 -14.03
N THR A 149 -15.33 -13.76 -15.29
CA THR A 149 -15.44 -12.63 -16.23
C THR A 149 -16.72 -11.81 -16.11
N VAL A 150 -17.72 -12.18 -15.31
CA VAL A 150 -19.01 -11.44 -15.29
C VAL A 150 -19.53 -11.22 -13.86
N GLY A 151 -18.65 -10.80 -12.96
CA GLY A 151 -19.01 -10.27 -11.64
C GLY A 151 -18.77 -8.75 -11.56
N CYS A 152 -18.51 -8.24 -10.35
CA CYS A 152 -18.12 -6.85 -10.14
C CYS A 152 -17.02 -6.42 -11.14
N PRO A 153 -17.26 -5.38 -11.96
CA PRO A 153 -16.32 -4.96 -12.99
C PRO A 153 -15.00 -4.41 -12.42
N ALA A 154 -15.01 -3.90 -11.19
CA ALA A 154 -13.79 -3.48 -10.49
C ALA A 154 -12.96 -4.69 -10.04
N CYS A 155 -13.55 -5.68 -9.37
CA CYS A 155 -12.87 -6.95 -9.08
C CYS A 155 -12.29 -7.63 -10.32
N ALA A 156 -12.97 -7.54 -11.46
CA ALA A 156 -12.53 -8.11 -12.72
C ALA A 156 -11.58 -7.21 -13.52
N SER A 157 -11.10 -6.10 -12.95
CA SER A 157 -10.20 -5.12 -13.58
C SER A 157 -10.70 -4.57 -14.93
N ARG A 158 -12.02 -4.56 -15.16
CA ARG A 158 -12.65 -3.93 -16.35
C ARG A 158 -12.85 -2.43 -16.17
N ILE A 159 -12.99 -2.00 -14.93
CA ILE A 159 -13.06 -0.60 -14.52
C ILE A 159 -12.00 -0.40 -13.45
N VAL A 160 -11.32 0.74 -13.49
CA VAL A 160 -10.35 1.15 -12.48
C VAL A 160 -11.00 2.16 -11.56
N ILE A 161 -10.98 1.85 -10.27
CA ILE A 161 -11.31 2.76 -9.18
C ILE A 161 -9.95 3.12 -8.54
N PRO A 162 -9.50 4.38 -8.66
CA PRO A 162 -8.17 4.79 -8.26
C PRO A 162 -7.76 4.37 -6.84
N GLU A 163 -8.68 4.36 -5.88
CA GLU A 163 -8.42 4.10 -4.48
C GLU A 163 -8.56 2.62 -4.08
N VAL A 164 -8.97 1.75 -5.00
CA VAL A 164 -9.39 0.38 -4.66
C VAL A 164 -8.60 -0.69 -5.41
N ASN A 165 -8.58 -0.63 -6.74
CA ASN A 165 -8.03 -1.71 -7.57
C ASN A 165 -6.99 -1.21 -8.59
N SER A 166 -6.64 0.07 -8.53
CA SER A 166 -5.57 0.63 -9.34
C SER A 166 -4.20 0.03 -8.94
N LEU A 167 -3.23 0.22 -9.82
CA LEU A 167 -1.85 -0.11 -9.58
C LEU A 167 -1.29 0.72 -8.41
N ALA A 168 -1.66 2.00 -8.31
CA ALA A 168 -1.30 2.87 -7.18
C ALA A 168 -1.88 2.38 -5.84
N ALA A 169 -3.14 1.95 -5.80
CA ALA A 169 -3.79 1.50 -4.56
C ALA A 169 -3.18 0.20 -4.02
N LEU A 170 -2.85 -0.74 -4.93
CA LEU A 170 -2.38 -2.07 -4.57
C LEU A 170 -0.85 -2.24 -4.58
N LEU A 171 -0.12 -1.28 -5.14
CA LEU A 171 1.34 -1.21 -5.12
C LEU A 171 1.81 0.26 -5.08
N PRO A 172 1.65 0.99 -3.96
CA PRO A 172 1.89 2.43 -3.90
C PRO A 172 3.30 2.85 -4.31
N ASP A 173 4.32 2.09 -3.93
CA ASP A 173 5.73 2.40 -4.20
C ASP A 173 6.07 2.49 -5.69
N ILE A 174 5.20 1.97 -6.58
CA ILE A 174 5.41 2.05 -8.03
C ILE A 174 5.14 3.45 -8.59
N ILE A 175 4.45 4.31 -7.85
CA ILE A 175 4.10 5.66 -8.32
C ILE A 175 5.35 6.44 -8.72
N ASP A 176 6.41 6.37 -7.92
CA ASP A 176 7.66 7.09 -8.18
C ASP A 176 8.50 6.49 -9.32
N TRP A 177 8.07 5.36 -9.88
CA TRP A 177 8.73 4.73 -11.01
C TRP A 177 8.16 5.17 -12.35
N PHE A 178 6.97 5.77 -12.35
CA PHE A 178 6.36 6.33 -13.54
C PHE A 178 6.73 7.79 -13.70
N GLU A 179 7.09 8.19 -14.92
CA GLU A 179 7.35 9.60 -15.24
C GLU A 179 6.07 10.43 -15.10
N ASP A 180 4.95 9.93 -15.62
CA ASP A 180 3.61 10.47 -15.33
C ASP A 180 2.99 9.71 -14.15
N LYS A 181 3.02 10.36 -12.97
CA LYS A 181 2.48 9.83 -11.71
C LYS A 181 0.96 9.59 -11.74
N THR A 182 0.23 10.04 -12.77
CA THR A 182 -1.21 9.78 -12.90
C THR A 182 -1.53 8.42 -13.52
N ILE A 183 -0.58 7.80 -14.24
CA ILE A 183 -0.78 6.51 -14.90
C ILE A 183 -1.11 5.39 -13.89
N PRO A 184 -0.39 5.21 -12.78
CA PRO A 184 -0.68 4.14 -11.82
C PRO A 184 -2.09 4.19 -11.21
N TYR A 185 -2.69 5.38 -11.09
CA TYR A 185 -4.07 5.54 -10.61
C TYR A 185 -5.13 5.13 -11.64
N LYS A 186 -4.80 5.18 -12.93
CA LYS A 186 -5.69 4.83 -14.05
C LYS A 186 -5.48 3.40 -14.56
N THR A 187 -4.40 2.75 -14.14
CA THR A 187 -4.04 1.41 -14.58
C THR A 187 -4.49 0.38 -13.54
N PRO A 188 -5.16 -0.72 -13.92
CA PRO A 188 -5.48 -1.78 -12.97
C PRO A 188 -4.22 -2.55 -12.55
N ARG A 189 -4.17 -3.04 -11.30
CA ARG A 189 -3.01 -3.77 -10.75
C ARG A 189 -2.55 -4.96 -11.60
N PHE A 190 -3.48 -5.63 -12.28
CA PHE A 190 -3.21 -6.81 -13.13
C PHE A 190 -3.31 -6.49 -14.63
N SER A 191 -3.02 -5.24 -15.03
CA SER A 191 -2.98 -4.87 -16.45
C SER A 191 -1.92 -5.67 -17.21
N ASN A 192 -2.28 -6.05 -18.44
CA ASN A 192 -1.37 -6.64 -19.42
C ASN A 192 -0.67 -5.61 -20.32
N GLU A 193 -1.02 -4.34 -20.17
CA GLU A 193 -0.37 -3.23 -20.85
C GLU A 193 1.09 -3.12 -20.40
N GLU A 194 1.95 -2.73 -21.34
CA GLU A 194 3.38 -2.60 -21.13
C GLU A 194 3.75 -1.14 -20.92
N PHE A 195 4.47 -0.87 -19.83
CA PHE A 195 4.89 0.47 -19.46
C PHE A 195 6.41 0.53 -19.33
N GLU A 196 7.01 1.62 -19.81
CA GLU A 196 8.39 1.97 -19.48
C GLU A 196 8.41 2.70 -18.14
N ILE A 197 9.17 2.17 -17.19
CA ILE A 197 9.35 2.76 -15.87
C ILE A 197 10.82 3.03 -15.62
N LYS A 198 11.10 4.00 -14.75
CA LYS A 198 12.45 4.41 -14.36
C LYS A 198 12.60 4.24 -12.85
N CYS A 199 13.65 3.56 -12.41
CA CYS A 199 13.93 3.49 -10.97
C CYS A 199 14.21 4.90 -10.40
N PRO A 200 13.52 5.34 -9.34
CA PRO A 200 13.77 6.65 -8.73
C PRO A 200 15.16 6.72 -8.06
N TYR A 201 15.69 5.56 -7.65
CA TYR A 201 17.01 5.46 -7.02
C TYR A 201 18.12 5.39 -8.06
N CYS A 202 18.26 4.29 -8.81
CA CYS A 202 19.39 4.12 -9.73
C CYS A 202 19.18 4.67 -11.15
N GLY A 203 17.99 5.18 -11.49
CA GLY A 203 17.70 5.73 -12.82
C GLY A 203 17.55 4.69 -13.94
N THR A 204 17.77 3.41 -13.68
CA THR A 204 17.63 2.34 -14.68
C THR A 204 16.20 2.28 -15.22
N LYS A 205 16.08 2.33 -16.55
CA LYS A 205 14.81 2.17 -17.27
C LYS A 205 14.53 0.71 -17.54
N LYS A 206 13.25 0.31 -17.49
CA LYS A 206 12.81 -1.04 -17.85
C LYS A 206 11.37 -1.05 -18.31
N LYS A 207 11.03 -2.01 -19.16
CA LYS A 207 9.65 -2.30 -19.53
C LYS A 207 9.04 -3.32 -18.58
N ILE A 208 7.83 -3.04 -18.10
CA ILE A 208 7.09 -3.91 -17.20
C ILE A 208 5.66 -4.12 -17.70
N ARG A 209 5.06 -5.22 -17.27
CA ARG A 209 3.62 -5.43 -17.32
C ARG A 209 3.12 -5.60 -15.89
N PRO A 210 2.18 -4.77 -15.40
CA PRO A 210 1.71 -4.85 -14.02
C PRO A 210 1.29 -6.26 -13.58
N MET A 211 0.64 -7.03 -14.47
CA MET A 211 0.26 -8.42 -14.22
C MET A 211 1.44 -9.34 -13.84
N ASN A 212 2.65 -9.05 -14.33
CA ASN A 212 3.85 -9.84 -14.05
C ASN A 212 4.62 -9.34 -12.80
N LEU A 213 4.23 -8.20 -12.23
CA LEU A 213 4.84 -7.70 -11.01
C LEU A 213 4.34 -8.49 -9.81
N LYS A 214 5.28 -8.87 -8.94
CA LYS A 214 4.98 -9.32 -7.57
C LYS A 214 4.67 -8.11 -6.69
N ASP A 215 4.70 -8.29 -5.37
CA ASP A 215 4.48 -7.20 -4.39
C ASP A 215 5.67 -6.22 -4.29
N HIS A 216 6.67 -6.35 -5.17
CA HIS A 216 7.81 -5.44 -5.26
C HIS A 216 8.30 -5.33 -6.70
N ILE A 217 8.95 -4.21 -7.01
CA ILE A 217 9.53 -3.95 -8.32
C ILE A 217 10.95 -4.50 -8.34
N PRO A 218 11.27 -5.46 -9.22
CA PRO A 218 12.60 -6.06 -9.24
C PRO A 218 13.61 -5.03 -9.78
N CYS A 219 14.53 -4.58 -8.95
CA CYS A 219 15.62 -3.68 -9.31
C CYS A 219 16.86 -3.97 -8.48
N ILE A 220 18.04 -3.73 -9.07
CA ILE A 220 19.33 -4.00 -8.42
C ILE A 220 19.50 -3.30 -7.07
N CYS A 221 18.82 -2.18 -6.86
CA CYS A 221 18.79 -1.48 -5.56
C CYS A 221 18.20 -2.34 -4.42
N GLY A 222 17.32 -3.29 -4.72
CA GLY A 222 16.63 -4.12 -3.73
C GLY A 222 17.53 -5.12 -3.00
N ASP A 223 17.09 -5.64 -1.86
CA ASP A 223 17.92 -6.48 -0.98
C ASP A 223 18.18 -7.91 -1.45
N GLY A 224 17.63 -8.32 -2.59
CA GLY A 224 17.86 -9.64 -3.20
C GLY A 224 19.16 -9.78 -3.99
N PHE A 225 19.99 -8.73 -4.05
CA PHE A 225 21.21 -8.66 -4.84
C PHE A 225 22.45 -8.54 -3.96
N SER A 226 23.59 -9.06 -4.42
CA SER A 226 24.82 -9.03 -3.64
C SER A 226 25.36 -7.60 -3.53
N TYR A 227 25.98 -7.28 -2.39
CA TYR A 227 26.56 -5.96 -2.17
C TYR A 227 27.55 -5.53 -3.27
N PRO A 228 28.47 -6.40 -3.76
CA PRO A 228 29.36 -6.04 -4.86
C PRO A 228 28.63 -5.68 -6.16
N GLU A 229 27.58 -6.42 -6.53
CA GLU A 229 26.76 -6.11 -7.73
C GLU A 229 26.09 -4.74 -7.59
N LYS A 230 25.54 -4.43 -6.41
CA LYS A 230 24.92 -3.12 -6.15
C LYS A 230 25.93 -1.98 -6.28
N LEU A 231 27.13 -2.19 -5.73
CA LEU A 231 28.22 -1.22 -5.78
C LEU A 231 28.67 -0.94 -7.20
N PHE A 232 28.89 -1.99 -7.99
CA PHE A 232 29.28 -1.83 -9.38
C PHE A 232 28.19 -1.15 -10.21
N ALA A 233 26.92 -1.51 -9.99
CA ALA A 233 25.80 -0.86 -10.64
C ALA A 233 25.68 0.62 -10.28
N ALA A 234 25.81 0.98 -8.99
CA ALA A 234 25.77 2.37 -8.55
C ALA A 234 26.87 3.22 -9.21
N LEU A 235 28.07 2.65 -9.35
CA LEU A 235 29.18 3.27 -10.08
C LEU A 235 28.86 3.51 -11.56
N LEU A 236 28.39 2.48 -12.29
CA LEU A 236 28.04 2.63 -13.71
C LEU A 236 26.95 3.68 -13.95
N ASN A 237 25.95 3.74 -13.06
CA ASN A 237 24.89 4.74 -13.13
C ASN A 237 25.43 6.15 -12.91
N GLN A 238 26.36 6.36 -11.97
CA GLN A 238 26.98 7.67 -11.75
C GLN A 238 27.87 8.11 -12.93
N LEU A 239 28.53 7.15 -13.59
CA LEU A 239 29.29 7.39 -14.83
C LEU A 239 28.39 7.57 -16.06
N ASN A 240 27.07 7.42 -15.91
CA ASN A 240 26.08 7.49 -17.00
C ASN A 240 26.39 6.50 -18.15
N ILE A 241 26.78 5.27 -17.79
CA ILE A 241 27.08 4.19 -18.73
C ILE A 241 25.89 3.24 -18.78
N ASP A 242 25.36 3.01 -19.98
CA ASP A 242 24.33 1.99 -20.20
C ASP A 242 24.93 0.58 -20.11
N TYR A 243 24.26 -0.29 -19.37
CA TYR A 243 24.73 -1.66 -19.14
C TYR A 243 23.60 -2.68 -19.12
N ILE A 244 23.95 -3.93 -19.43
CA ILE A 244 23.09 -5.10 -19.25
C ILE A 244 23.55 -5.83 -18.00
N TYR A 245 22.67 -5.90 -17.01
CA TYR A 245 22.85 -6.69 -15.80
C TYR A 245 22.43 -8.15 -16.04
N GLN A 246 23.23 -9.10 -15.54
CA GLN A 246 23.05 -10.53 -15.74
C GLN A 246 22.88 -10.90 -17.22
N LEU A 247 23.90 -10.56 -18.02
CA LEU A 247 23.97 -10.92 -19.43
C LEU A 247 23.74 -12.43 -19.59
N SER A 248 22.88 -12.82 -20.51
CA SER A 248 22.45 -14.20 -20.68
C SER A 248 21.87 -14.40 -22.07
N LYS A 249 21.45 -15.63 -22.40
CA LYS A 249 20.83 -15.97 -23.69
C LYS A 249 19.62 -15.13 -24.10
N LYS A 250 18.98 -14.45 -23.14
CA LYS A 250 17.86 -13.53 -23.42
C LYS A 250 18.32 -12.27 -24.16
N HIS A 251 19.58 -11.89 -23.95
CA HIS A 251 20.17 -10.69 -24.53
C HIS A 251 20.93 -11.06 -25.80
N PHE A 252 21.79 -12.09 -25.73
CA PHE A 252 22.49 -12.61 -26.89
C PHE A 252 22.55 -14.14 -26.89
N GLU A 253 22.23 -14.75 -28.02
CA GLU A 253 22.19 -16.22 -28.17
C GLU A 253 23.53 -16.89 -27.84
N TRP A 254 24.65 -16.21 -28.11
CA TRP A 254 25.99 -16.74 -27.87
C TRP A 254 26.34 -16.94 -26.39
N CYS A 255 25.56 -16.38 -25.47
CA CYS A 255 25.73 -16.65 -24.03
C CYS A 255 25.38 -18.11 -23.68
N GLU A 256 24.63 -18.81 -24.53
CA GLU A 256 24.21 -20.21 -24.34
C GLU A 256 23.56 -20.45 -22.96
N LYS A 257 24.21 -21.24 -22.09
CA LYS A 257 23.76 -21.53 -20.72
C LYS A 257 24.43 -20.64 -19.66
N TYR A 258 25.39 -19.82 -20.06
CA TYR A 258 26.20 -19.00 -19.16
C TYR A 258 25.51 -17.67 -18.88
N LYS A 259 25.84 -17.12 -17.72
CA LYS A 259 25.43 -15.78 -17.30
C LYS A 259 26.67 -15.02 -16.84
N PHE A 260 26.74 -13.76 -17.23
CA PHE A 260 27.78 -12.82 -16.83
C PHE A 260 27.18 -11.67 -16.04
N ASP A 261 27.91 -11.12 -15.07
CA ASP A 261 27.31 -10.17 -14.12
C ASP A 261 26.95 -8.84 -14.77
N PHE A 262 27.87 -8.25 -15.54
CA PHE A 262 27.63 -7.01 -16.28
C PHE A 262 28.21 -7.06 -17.68
N TYR A 263 27.54 -6.38 -18.61
CA TYR A 263 28.03 -6.09 -19.95
C TYR A 263 27.74 -4.63 -20.30
N PHE A 264 28.69 -3.96 -20.92
CA PHE A 264 28.52 -2.59 -21.39
C PHE A 264 29.42 -2.32 -22.61
N VAL A 265 29.11 -1.23 -23.32
CA VAL A 265 29.85 -0.82 -24.52
C VAL A 265 30.33 0.62 -24.34
N ILE A 266 31.62 0.85 -24.60
CA ILE A 266 32.24 2.18 -24.55
C ILE A 266 33.11 2.31 -25.78
N ASP A 267 32.97 3.42 -26.50
CA ASP A 267 33.74 3.71 -27.71
C ASP A 267 33.77 2.55 -28.72
N ASN A 268 32.60 1.92 -28.93
CA ASN A 268 32.39 0.73 -29.77
C ASN A 268 33.14 -0.54 -29.34
N GLN A 269 33.72 -0.55 -28.14
CA GLN A 269 34.36 -1.71 -27.55
C GLN A 269 33.44 -2.36 -26.50
N GLU A 270 33.27 -3.68 -26.62
CA GLU A 270 32.43 -4.46 -25.71
C GLU A 270 33.25 -4.96 -24.51
N TYR A 271 32.64 -4.86 -23.33
CA TYR A 271 33.23 -5.30 -22.06
C TYR A 271 32.26 -6.20 -21.30
N ILE A 272 32.81 -7.23 -20.65
CA ILE A 272 32.11 -8.09 -19.69
C ILE A 272 32.82 -8.01 -18.36
N ILE A 273 32.05 -7.85 -17.28
CA ILE A 273 32.56 -7.90 -15.91
C ILE A 273 31.99 -9.12 -15.18
N GLU A 274 32.86 -9.80 -14.44
CA GLU A 274 32.52 -10.82 -13.45
C GLU A 274 33.06 -10.37 -12.09
N LEU A 275 32.19 -10.36 -11.08
CA LEU A 275 32.52 -10.02 -9.70
C LEU A 275 32.78 -11.32 -8.93
N ASP A 276 34.03 -11.75 -8.91
CA ASP A 276 34.44 -13.03 -8.34
C ASP A 276 34.64 -12.91 -6.82
N GLY A 277 33.66 -13.36 -6.04
CA GLY A 277 33.74 -13.41 -4.56
C GLY A 277 34.65 -14.52 -4.00
N GLY A 278 35.61 -14.97 -4.79
CA GLY A 278 36.53 -16.06 -4.49
C GLY A 278 36.41 -17.21 -5.50
N LEU A 279 37.56 -17.66 -6.03
CA LEU A 279 37.66 -18.89 -6.81
C LEU A 279 37.25 -20.08 -5.92
N GLY A 280 36.06 -20.65 -6.16
CA GLY A 280 35.75 -22.00 -5.72
C GLY A 280 35.46 -22.24 -4.24
N HIS A 281 34.90 -21.28 -3.48
CA HIS A 281 34.50 -21.56 -2.09
C HIS A 281 33.06 -21.18 -1.75
N LYS A 282 32.18 -22.20 -1.74
CA LYS A 282 31.20 -22.30 -0.66
C LYS A 282 31.96 -22.72 0.60
N ASN A 283 32.03 -21.84 1.61
CA ASN A 283 32.30 -22.18 3.02
C ASN A 283 33.16 -23.44 3.23
N GLY A 284 34.46 -23.39 2.91
CA GLY A 284 35.41 -24.43 3.31
C GLY A 284 35.20 -25.83 2.70
N ARG A 285 34.53 -25.97 1.56
CA ARG A 285 34.48 -27.26 0.83
C ARG A 285 35.14 -27.14 -0.54
N ILE A 286 36.05 -28.09 -0.79
CA ILE A 286 36.67 -28.61 -2.03
C ILE A 286 36.41 -27.77 -3.30
N LEU A 287 37.50 -27.41 -3.99
CA LEU A 287 37.52 -26.89 -5.37
C LEU A 287 36.54 -27.69 -6.26
N ASP A 288 35.37 -27.13 -6.57
CA ASP A 288 34.40 -27.76 -7.47
C ASP A 288 34.96 -27.73 -8.89
N PRO A 289 35.33 -28.88 -9.51
CA PRO A 289 35.86 -28.90 -10.88
C PRO A 289 34.89 -28.28 -11.89
N ASN A 290 33.59 -28.27 -11.60
CA ASN A 290 32.58 -27.63 -12.44
C ASN A 290 32.64 -26.10 -12.38
N SER A 291 33.17 -25.49 -11.32
CA SER A 291 33.38 -24.04 -11.25
C SER A 291 34.52 -23.61 -12.20
N LEU A 292 35.69 -24.26 -12.10
CA LEU A 292 36.81 -24.00 -13.00
C LEU A 292 36.45 -24.24 -14.48
N ASN A 293 35.68 -25.29 -14.77
CA ASN A 293 35.30 -25.58 -16.16
C ASN A 293 34.32 -24.53 -16.70
N ARG A 294 33.41 -24.01 -15.86
CA ARG A 294 32.54 -22.90 -16.23
C ARG A 294 33.34 -21.63 -16.52
N ASP A 295 34.36 -21.33 -15.71
CA ASP A 295 35.21 -20.16 -15.91
C ASP A 295 36.04 -20.24 -17.18
N LYS A 296 36.62 -21.41 -17.47
CA LYS A 296 37.33 -21.65 -18.73
C LYS A 296 36.43 -21.42 -19.94
N GLU A 297 35.19 -21.88 -19.86
CA GLU A 297 34.24 -21.74 -20.96
C GLU A 297 33.79 -20.29 -21.15
N LYS A 298 33.52 -19.56 -20.06
CA LYS A 298 33.26 -18.12 -20.11
C LYS A 298 34.41 -17.37 -20.80
N ASN A 299 35.66 -17.71 -20.44
CA ASN A 299 36.85 -17.12 -21.06
C ASN A 299 36.96 -17.47 -22.56
N ARG A 300 36.64 -18.72 -22.94
CA ARG A 300 36.61 -19.15 -24.35
C ARG A 300 35.61 -18.33 -25.16
N ILE A 301 34.38 -18.21 -24.65
CA ILE A 301 33.29 -17.47 -25.29
C ILE A 301 33.67 -15.99 -25.49
N ALA A 302 34.20 -15.34 -24.45
CA ALA A 302 34.64 -13.95 -24.54
C ALA A 302 35.75 -13.76 -25.59
N LYS A 303 36.72 -14.67 -25.63
CA LYS A 303 37.82 -14.63 -26.61
C LYS A 303 37.34 -14.83 -28.04
N GLU A 304 36.43 -15.76 -28.28
CA GLU A 304 35.84 -16.02 -29.60
C GLU A 304 35.05 -14.83 -30.13
N LYS A 305 34.34 -14.13 -29.25
CA LYS A 305 33.60 -12.91 -29.59
C LYS A 305 34.45 -11.65 -29.60
N LYS A 306 35.74 -11.74 -29.22
CA LYS A 306 36.66 -10.60 -29.08
C LYS A 306 36.14 -9.54 -28.09
N ILE A 307 35.47 -10.00 -27.04
CA ILE A 307 34.93 -9.15 -25.97
C ILE A 307 35.94 -9.11 -24.82
N ASN A 308 36.15 -7.93 -24.25
CA ASN A 308 37.08 -7.75 -23.13
C ASN A 308 36.43 -8.23 -21.83
N LEU A 309 36.81 -9.43 -21.38
CA LEU A 309 36.37 -9.98 -20.10
C LEU A 309 37.31 -9.55 -18.97
N ILE A 310 36.76 -8.90 -17.96
CA ILE A 310 37.49 -8.42 -16.79
C ILE A 310 36.88 -9.04 -15.53
N ARG A 311 37.72 -9.71 -14.75
CA ARG A 311 37.35 -10.28 -13.45
C ARG A 311 37.81 -9.37 -12.33
N ILE A 312 36.90 -9.03 -11.43
CA ILE A 312 37.15 -8.18 -10.27
C ILE A 312 37.04 -9.06 -9.02
N ASP A 313 38.10 -9.10 -8.23
CA ASP A 313 38.10 -9.84 -6.97
C ASP A 313 37.27 -9.09 -5.92
N VAL A 314 36.25 -9.76 -5.38
CA VAL A 314 35.38 -9.24 -4.33
C VAL A 314 35.38 -10.16 -3.10
N ASN A 315 36.42 -10.98 -2.93
CA ASN A 315 36.61 -11.88 -1.78
C ASN A 315 37.23 -11.16 -0.58
N TYR A 316 36.50 -10.19 -0.01
CA TYR A 316 36.92 -9.49 1.21
C TYR A 316 36.79 -10.39 2.46
N SER A 317 37.77 -10.31 3.36
CA SER A 317 37.78 -11.10 4.61
C SER A 317 36.98 -10.46 5.74
N ASP A 318 36.90 -9.12 5.77
CA ASP A 318 36.17 -8.35 6.79
C ASP A 318 35.04 -7.53 6.13
N ILE A 319 33.84 -7.63 6.72
CA ILE A 319 32.66 -6.91 6.25
C ILE A 319 32.80 -5.39 6.39
N ASN A 320 33.59 -4.92 7.37
CA ASN A 320 33.75 -3.49 7.63
C ASN A 320 34.65 -2.81 6.59
N THR A 321 35.56 -3.56 5.97
CA THR A 321 36.50 -3.04 4.95
C THR A 321 36.09 -3.40 3.53
N ARG A 322 34.95 -4.08 3.36
CA ARG A 322 34.46 -4.56 2.05
C ARG A 322 34.38 -3.46 1.00
N PHE A 323 33.96 -2.25 1.38
CA PHE A 323 33.78 -1.13 0.45
C PHE A 323 35.13 -0.72 -0.16
N GLU A 324 36.09 -0.37 0.71
CA GLU A 324 37.42 0.07 0.28
C GLU A 324 38.18 -1.04 -0.46
N TYR A 325 37.98 -2.31 -0.06
CA TYR A 325 38.55 -3.45 -0.77
C TYR A 325 38.04 -3.55 -2.22
N ILE A 326 36.72 -3.55 -2.41
CA ILE A 326 36.10 -3.66 -3.74
C ILE A 326 36.44 -2.43 -4.59
N LYS A 327 36.35 -1.23 -4.02
CA LYS A 327 36.70 0.04 -4.67
C LYS A 327 38.13 0.03 -5.20
N THR A 328 39.10 -0.40 -4.38
CA THR A 328 40.51 -0.47 -4.79
C THR A 328 40.69 -1.43 -5.98
N ASN A 329 40.05 -2.59 -5.95
CA ASN A 329 40.13 -3.56 -7.04
C ASN A 329 39.48 -3.06 -8.34
N ILE A 330 38.35 -2.35 -8.23
CA ILE A 330 37.69 -1.70 -9.38
C ILE A 330 38.64 -0.67 -10.01
N ILE A 331 39.19 0.26 -9.22
CA ILE A 331 40.08 1.31 -9.72
C ILE A 331 41.31 0.69 -10.40
N ASN A 332 41.92 -0.31 -9.78
CA ASN A 332 43.10 -0.98 -10.32
C ASN A 332 42.83 -1.68 -11.66
N LYS A 333 41.65 -2.27 -11.85
CA LYS A 333 41.31 -3.02 -13.07
C LYS A 333 40.71 -2.16 -14.18
N LEU A 334 40.03 -1.08 -13.83
CA LEU A 334 39.22 -0.29 -14.77
C LEU A 334 39.72 1.15 -14.96
N SER A 335 40.84 1.55 -14.34
CA SER A 335 41.46 2.87 -14.53
C SER A 335 41.80 3.23 -15.98
N ASN A 336 42.04 2.23 -16.82
CA ASN A 336 42.29 2.44 -18.26
C ASN A 336 41.00 2.57 -19.08
N ILE A 337 39.83 2.32 -18.48
CA ILE A 337 38.53 2.28 -19.16
C ILE A 337 37.63 3.43 -18.66
N PHE A 338 37.71 3.75 -17.36
CA PHE A 338 36.90 4.79 -16.71
C PHE A 338 37.77 5.93 -16.18
N CYS A 339 37.26 7.15 -16.29
CA CYS A 339 37.75 8.30 -15.54
C CYS A 339 37.01 8.40 -14.20
N PHE A 340 37.72 8.26 -13.08
CA PHE A 340 37.14 8.25 -11.74
C PHE A 340 37.15 9.61 -11.03
N ASP A 341 37.68 10.66 -11.67
CA ASP A 341 37.97 11.95 -11.02
C ASP A 341 36.73 12.63 -10.43
N ASN A 342 35.58 12.46 -11.08
CA ASN A 342 34.31 13.07 -10.67
C ASN A 342 33.37 12.09 -9.94
N VAL A 343 33.84 10.91 -9.56
CA VAL A 343 33.02 9.89 -8.89
C VAL A 343 32.87 10.22 -7.41
N ASN A 344 31.64 10.43 -6.96
CA ASN A 344 31.34 10.55 -5.53
C ASN A 344 31.19 9.15 -4.90
N TRP A 345 32.30 8.60 -4.44
CA TRP A 345 32.38 7.28 -3.82
C TRP A 345 31.48 7.10 -2.59
N LYS A 346 31.19 8.18 -1.84
CA LYS A 346 30.28 8.11 -0.68
C LYS A 346 28.84 7.84 -1.10
N ASP A 347 28.40 8.45 -2.20
CA ASP A 347 27.08 8.20 -2.79
C ASP A 347 26.99 6.79 -3.37
N VAL A 348 28.06 6.31 -4.00
CA VAL A 348 28.16 4.91 -4.45
C VAL A 348 28.00 3.94 -3.27
N GLU A 349 28.71 4.17 -2.16
CA GLU A 349 28.58 3.34 -0.96
C GLU A 349 27.16 3.34 -0.41
N TYR A 350 26.55 4.52 -0.27
CA TYR A 350 25.18 4.69 0.20
C TYR A 350 24.17 3.88 -0.62
N ARG A 351 24.23 4.02 -1.94
CA ARG A 351 23.34 3.32 -2.88
C ARG A 351 23.53 1.81 -2.88
N SER A 352 24.70 1.34 -2.46
CA SER A 352 25.05 -0.09 -2.36
C SER A 352 24.54 -0.76 -1.10
N GLU A 353 24.23 0.03 -0.06
CA GLU A 353 23.72 -0.48 1.19
C GLU A 353 22.28 -1.01 1.08
N LYS A 354 21.78 -1.59 2.18
CA LYS A 354 20.44 -2.17 2.21
C LYS A 354 19.36 -1.12 2.01
N SER A 355 18.24 -1.53 1.41
CA SER A 355 17.07 -0.66 1.21
C SER A 355 16.61 -0.03 2.53
N LEU A 356 16.57 -0.81 3.61
CA LEU A 356 16.22 -0.33 4.95
C LEU A 356 17.16 0.77 5.49
N PHE A 357 18.46 0.72 5.14
CA PHE A 357 19.39 1.76 5.53
C PHE A 357 19.06 3.08 4.82
N GLN A 358 18.86 3.04 3.51
CA GLN A 358 18.48 4.22 2.72
C GLN A 358 17.16 4.81 3.19
N THR A 359 16.12 3.98 3.38
CA THR A 359 14.82 4.43 3.89
C THR A 359 14.92 5.16 5.23
N ILE A 360 15.73 4.66 6.17
CA ILE A 360 15.92 5.33 7.47
C ILE A 360 16.58 6.71 7.29
N ILE A 361 17.60 6.80 6.44
CA ILE A 361 18.32 8.06 6.20
C ILE A 361 17.41 9.07 5.50
N ASP A 362 16.68 8.66 4.47
CA ASP A 362 15.74 9.51 3.75
C ASP A 362 14.64 10.03 4.69
N MET A 363 14.00 9.14 5.47
CA MET A 363 13.00 9.53 6.46
C MET A 363 13.54 10.53 7.49
N PHE A 364 14.78 10.36 7.95
CA PHE A 364 15.40 11.29 8.90
C PHE A 364 15.66 12.66 8.27
N ASN A 365 16.17 12.70 7.04
CA ASN A 365 16.46 13.94 6.33
C ASN A 365 15.18 14.72 5.96
N ASP A 366 14.10 14.02 5.62
CA ASP A 366 12.83 14.64 5.20
C ASP A 366 12.01 15.19 6.37
N THR A 367 12.04 14.53 7.52
CA THR A 367 11.10 14.81 8.63
C THR A 367 11.78 15.36 9.89
N ASP A 368 13.10 15.35 9.96
CA ASP A 368 13.90 15.71 11.14
C ASP A 368 13.44 14.98 12.42
N ALA A 369 12.84 13.80 12.23
CA ALA A 369 12.16 13.01 13.25
C ALA A 369 13.12 12.31 14.21
N LEU A 370 12.62 12.00 15.41
CA LEU A 370 13.39 11.25 16.40
C LEU A 370 13.63 9.81 15.94
N PRO A 371 14.79 9.21 16.26
CA PRO A 371 15.05 7.80 15.94
C PRO A 371 13.96 6.85 16.45
N THR A 372 13.34 7.17 17.59
CA THR A 372 12.25 6.38 18.17
C THR A 372 10.94 6.46 17.39
N ASP A 373 10.68 7.58 16.71
CA ASP A 373 9.48 7.76 15.90
C ASP A 373 9.65 7.00 14.57
N ILE A 374 10.81 7.16 13.91
CA ILE A 374 11.20 6.38 12.73
C ILE A 374 11.14 4.87 13.03
N ALA A 375 11.63 4.43 14.19
CA ALA A 375 11.58 3.03 14.60
C ALA A 375 10.14 2.48 14.71
N LYS A 376 9.18 3.30 15.18
CA LYS A 376 7.78 2.91 15.30
C LYS A 376 7.11 2.81 13.93
N ASP A 377 7.37 3.76 13.06
CA ASP A 377 6.76 3.83 11.73
C ASP A 377 7.20 2.62 10.87
N ILE A 378 8.49 2.27 10.92
CA ILE A 378 9.05 1.14 10.17
C ILE A 378 8.96 -0.19 10.96
N LYS A 379 8.50 -0.15 12.22
CA LYS A 379 8.36 -1.31 13.12
C LYS A 379 9.66 -2.11 13.31
N ILE A 380 10.75 -1.43 13.62
CA ILE A 380 12.07 -2.01 13.90
C ILE A 380 12.63 -1.55 15.24
N ASP A 381 13.70 -2.20 15.70
CA ASP A 381 14.35 -1.82 16.95
C ASP A 381 15.03 -0.43 16.85
N PRO A 382 14.82 0.47 17.82
CA PRO A 382 15.43 1.81 17.82
C PRO A 382 16.95 1.81 17.77
N CYS A 383 17.63 0.81 18.34
CA CYS A 383 19.09 0.71 18.27
C CYS A 383 19.56 0.45 16.84
N THR A 384 18.75 -0.24 16.02
CA THR A 384 19.05 -0.44 14.60
C THR A 384 18.96 0.88 13.83
N VAL A 385 17.94 1.69 14.10
CA VAL A 385 17.80 3.04 13.52
C VAL A 385 19.00 3.91 13.89
N VAL A 386 19.35 3.97 15.18
CA VAL A 386 20.51 4.75 15.66
C VAL A 386 21.81 4.28 15.01
N ARG A 387 22.02 2.96 14.88
CA ARG A 387 23.21 2.42 14.20
C ARG A 387 23.28 2.86 12.74
N TYR A 388 22.15 2.86 12.03
CA TYR A 388 22.10 3.32 10.63
C TYR A 388 22.30 4.83 10.52
N LEU A 389 21.71 5.63 11.41
CA LEU A 389 21.93 7.08 11.43
C LEU A 389 23.39 7.45 11.74
N ASN A 390 24.04 6.76 12.67
CA ASN A 390 25.47 6.94 12.94
C ASN A 390 26.31 6.66 11.69
N LYS A 391 26.04 5.54 11.00
CA LYS A 391 26.71 5.22 9.74
C LYS A 391 26.43 6.25 8.64
N GLY A 392 25.18 6.74 8.52
CA GLY A 392 24.83 7.82 7.58
C GLY A 392 25.57 9.12 7.88
N ASN A 393 25.80 9.43 9.15
CA ASN A 393 26.58 10.58 9.60
C ASN A 393 28.07 10.41 9.29
N GLU A 394 28.64 9.22 9.49
CA GLU A 394 30.02 8.89 9.08
C GLU A 394 30.23 9.08 7.57
N LEU A 395 29.24 8.70 6.75
CA LEU A 395 29.26 8.92 5.31
C LEU A 395 29.06 10.40 4.94
N GLY A 396 28.51 11.23 5.83
CA GLY A 396 28.20 12.64 5.61
C GLY A 396 26.91 12.86 4.81
N ILE A 397 25.95 11.94 4.92
CA ILE A 397 24.69 11.93 4.16
C ILE A 397 23.51 12.40 5.02
N CYS A 398 23.63 12.28 6.34
CA CYS A 398 22.75 12.91 7.30
C CYS A 398 23.57 13.59 8.39
N ASN A 399 22.97 14.55 9.09
CA ASN A 399 23.57 15.22 10.23
C ASN A 399 22.96 14.70 11.53
N TYR A 400 23.28 13.45 11.88
CA TYR A 400 22.75 12.83 13.09
C TYR A 400 23.66 13.12 14.29
N ASN A 401 23.11 13.82 15.28
CA ASN A 401 23.74 14.05 16.58
C ASN A 401 22.91 13.37 17.70
N PRO A 402 23.48 12.42 18.44
CA PRO A 402 22.80 11.78 19.57
C PRO A 402 22.30 12.76 20.63
N ASN A 403 23.03 13.86 20.86
CA ASN A 403 22.69 14.85 21.89
C ASN A 403 21.48 15.71 21.46
N ASP A 404 21.37 16.06 20.19
CA ASP A 404 20.24 16.83 19.66
C ASP A 404 18.95 15.99 19.66
N SER A 405 19.07 14.70 19.38
CA SER A 405 17.95 13.75 19.48
C SER A 405 17.45 13.60 20.92
N GLN A 406 18.36 13.54 21.90
CA GLN A 406 17.99 13.56 23.32
C GLN A 406 17.30 14.89 23.71
N TYR A 407 17.80 16.02 23.21
CA TYR A 407 17.22 17.34 23.47
C TYR A 407 15.81 17.48 22.88
N LYS A 408 15.60 17.06 21.63
CA LYS A 408 14.28 17.02 20.97
C LYS A 408 13.31 16.08 21.68
N TYR A 409 13.76 14.92 22.14
CA TYR A 409 12.95 14.03 22.97
C TYR A 409 12.52 14.71 24.27
N ILE A 410 13.44 15.41 24.95
CA ILE A 410 13.13 16.20 26.16
C ILE A 410 12.09 17.30 25.87
N GLN A 411 12.17 17.98 24.72
CA GLN A 411 11.16 18.97 24.33
C GLN A 411 9.80 18.36 24.00
N LYS A 412 9.75 17.20 23.32
CA LYS A 412 8.51 16.47 23.02
C LYS A 412 7.80 16.05 24.30
N VAL A 413 8.53 15.49 25.26
CA VAL A 413 8.01 15.12 26.58
C VAL A 413 7.53 16.32 27.39
N LYS A 414 8.08 17.52 27.19
CA LYS A 414 7.59 18.76 27.82
C LYS A 414 6.25 19.27 27.27
N LYS A 415 5.88 18.92 26.04
CA LYS A 415 4.60 19.32 25.42
C LYS A 415 3.44 18.42 25.81
N ASP A 416 3.70 17.16 26.16
CA ASP A 416 2.70 16.27 26.73
C ASP A 416 2.57 16.56 28.23
N GLU A 417 1.76 17.57 28.60
CA GLU A 417 1.60 18.09 29.96
C GLU A 417 1.14 17.07 31.03
N ASN A 418 0.88 15.82 30.67
CA ASN A 418 0.41 14.77 31.58
C ASN A 418 1.45 13.70 31.95
N ILE A 419 2.75 13.90 31.65
CA ILE A 419 3.82 13.02 32.16
C ILE A 419 4.83 13.83 32.98
N ILE A 420 4.33 14.47 34.05
CA ILE A 420 5.18 15.09 35.05
C ILE A 420 5.80 13.98 35.93
N HIS A 421 7.04 13.65 35.55
CA HIS A 421 8.17 13.30 36.41
C HIS A 421 8.26 11.88 37.01
N LYS A 422 8.79 10.93 36.22
CA LYS A 422 9.57 9.80 36.79
C LYS A 422 11.00 10.20 37.24
N ASN A 423 11.45 11.42 36.93
CA ASN A 423 12.84 11.87 37.15
C ASN A 423 13.00 13.06 38.11
N PHE A 424 11.94 13.62 38.69
CA PHE A 424 12.06 14.64 39.73
C PHE A 424 11.41 14.14 41.01
N ILE A 425 12.24 13.54 41.86
CA ILE A 425 11.87 13.19 43.22
C ILE A 425 12.54 14.22 44.11
N LEU A 426 11.75 15.15 44.65
CA LEU A 426 12.23 16.15 45.59
C LEU A 426 12.59 15.44 46.90
N LEU A 427 13.88 15.32 47.17
CA LEU A 427 14.40 14.63 48.36
C LEU A 427 14.67 15.65 49.45
N LYS A 428 13.93 15.58 50.56
CA LYS A 428 14.20 16.29 51.80
C LYS A 428 15.16 15.47 52.65
N VAL A 429 16.23 16.11 53.08
CA VAL A 429 17.28 15.52 53.93
C VAL A 429 17.34 16.33 55.21
N GLU A 430 17.09 15.71 56.35
CA GLU A 430 17.13 16.34 57.66
C GLU A 430 18.21 15.70 58.52
N LYS A 431 19.10 16.52 59.09
CA LYS A 431 20.10 16.09 60.07
C LYS A 431 20.26 17.17 61.13
N GLU A 432 19.96 16.82 62.38
CA GLU A 432 20.00 17.74 63.53
C GLU A 432 19.24 19.05 63.26
N ASN A 433 19.95 20.16 63.03
CA ASN A 433 19.40 21.52 62.90
C ASN A 433 19.36 22.05 61.46
N PHE A 434 19.63 21.23 60.44
CA PHE A 434 19.59 21.67 59.05
C PHE A 434 18.83 20.70 58.15
N TYR A 435 18.15 21.28 57.15
CA TYR A 435 17.48 20.52 56.11
C TYR A 435 17.90 20.99 54.71
N HIS A 436 18.01 20.05 53.78
CA HIS A 436 18.29 20.31 52.36
C HIS A 436 17.23 19.66 51.48
N ILE A 437 16.79 20.36 50.43
CA ILE A 437 15.90 19.79 49.42
C ILE A 437 16.63 19.71 48.07
N HIS A 438 16.65 18.52 47.47
CA HIS A 438 17.31 18.23 46.20
C HIS A 438 16.34 17.77 45.13
N LYS A 439 16.63 18.09 43.86
CA LYS A 439 15.77 17.78 42.71
C LYS A 439 15.62 16.28 42.45
N THR A 440 16.64 15.48 42.77
CA THR A 440 16.67 14.02 42.60
C THR A 440 17.52 13.34 43.66
N ILE A 441 17.30 12.05 43.88
CA ILE A 441 18.14 11.19 44.74
C ILE A 441 19.59 11.14 44.21
N SER A 442 19.77 11.09 42.89
CA SER A 442 21.09 11.07 42.26
C SER A 442 21.87 12.37 42.46
N ASP A 443 21.19 13.52 42.38
CA ASP A 443 21.80 14.83 42.67
C ASP A 443 22.30 14.91 44.11
N PHE A 444 21.51 14.42 45.07
CA PHE A 444 21.93 14.38 46.47
C PHE A 444 23.08 13.40 46.70
N SER A 445 23.01 12.19 46.16
CA SER A 445 24.08 11.17 46.27
C SER A 445 25.44 11.71 45.82
N LYS A 446 25.48 12.46 44.71
CA LYS A 446 26.72 13.11 44.22
C LYS A 446 27.24 14.20 45.15
N LYS A 447 26.36 14.93 45.82
CA LYS A 447 26.69 16.05 46.72
C LYS A 447 26.81 15.65 48.19
N SER A 448 26.52 14.40 48.54
CA SER A 448 26.38 13.97 49.93
C SER A 448 27.68 14.16 50.72
N LYS A 449 28.84 13.97 50.09
CA LYS A 449 30.15 14.20 50.72
C LYS A 449 30.33 15.67 51.14
N SER A 450 29.91 16.61 50.31
CA SER A 450 30.00 18.04 50.59
C SER A 450 28.97 18.52 51.60
N ILE A 451 27.79 17.90 51.64
CA ILE A 451 26.66 18.35 52.48
C ILE A 451 26.67 17.67 53.85
N LEU A 452 26.96 16.37 53.91
CA LEU A 452 26.89 15.57 55.13
C LEU A 452 28.28 15.19 55.69
N GLY A 453 29.35 15.42 54.93
CA GLY A 453 30.72 15.00 55.29
C GLY A 453 31.04 13.54 54.94
N PHE A 454 30.11 12.78 54.37
CA PHE A 454 30.30 11.37 54.00
C PHE A 454 29.52 10.98 52.74
N ASN A 455 29.96 9.89 52.09
CA ASN A 455 29.29 9.34 50.91
C ASN A 455 28.09 8.47 51.32
N ILE A 456 26.95 8.68 50.67
CA ILE A 456 25.80 7.79 50.77
C ILE A 456 25.30 7.44 49.37
N SER A 457 25.13 6.14 49.10
CA SER A 457 24.73 5.68 47.78
C SER A 457 23.22 5.81 47.57
N GLU A 458 22.80 5.93 46.30
CA GLU A 458 21.38 6.00 45.92
C GLU A 458 20.57 4.81 46.48
N ARG A 459 21.17 3.61 46.48
CA ARG A 459 20.57 2.38 47.02
C ARG A 459 20.33 2.45 48.53
N GLN A 460 21.22 3.11 49.28
CA GLN A 460 21.05 3.30 50.73
C GLN A 460 19.95 4.32 51.03
N ILE A 461 19.89 5.42 50.27
CA ILE A 461 18.83 6.44 50.40
C ILE A 461 17.46 5.80 50.14
N LEU A 462 17.32 5.05 49.05
CA LEU A 462 16.07 4.35 48.70
C LEU A 462 15.63 3.36 49.79
N ARG A 463 16.57 2.61 50.38
CA ARG A 463 16.28 1.66 51.45
C ARG A 463 15.74 2.34 52.70
N ILE A 464 16.24 3.53 53.03
CA ILE A 464 15.79 4.33 54.19
C ILE A 464 14.42 4.95 53.91
N LEU A 465 14.19 5.47 52.69
CA LEU A 465 12.88 6.00 52.28
C LEU A 465 11.78 4.94 52.32
N GLN A 466 12.10 3.69 51.97
CA GLN A 466 11.16 2.58 51.99
C GLN A 466 10.90 2.02 53.40
N ASN A 467 11.81 2.26 54.36
CA ASN A 467 11.71 1.73 55.72
C ASN A 467 12.18 2.80 56.73
N PRO A 468 11.31 3.76 57.10
CA PRO A 468 11.67 4.92 57.93
C PRO A 468 12.18 4.56 59.34
N GLU A 469 11.82 3.38 59.85
CA GLU A 469 12.23 2.85 61.16
C GLU A 469 13.71 2.40 61.20
N ILE A 470 14.38 2.27 60.05
CA ILE A 470 15.79 1.89 60.00
C ILE A 470 16.66 3.07 60.45
N LYS A 471 17.17 3.02 61.68
CA LYS A 471 18.18 3.95 62.19
C LYS A 471 19.47 3.80 61.39
N ASN A 472 19.78 4.76 60.51
CA ASN A 472 21.09 4.81 59.88
C ASN A 472 22.16 5.26 60.89
N ARG A 473 23.41 4.84 60.67
CA ARG A 473 24.57 5.10 61.56
C ARG A 473 24.90 6.59 61.74
N HIS A 474 24.29 7.47 60.94
CA HIS A 474 24.58 8.90 60.88
C HIS A 474 23.38 9.79 61.26
N HIS A 475 22.30 9.19 61.78
CA HIS A 475 21.05 9.85 62.21
C HIS A 475 20.42 10.81 61.16
N VAL A 476 20.53 10.49 59.87
CA VAL A 476 19.95 11.30 58.78
C VAL A 476 18.54 10.81 58.43
N LYS A 477 17.56 11.71 58.35
CA LYS A 477 16.21 11.38 57.88
C LYS A 477 16.02 11.79 56.42
N PHE A 478 15.39 10.92 55.66
CA PHE A 478 15.03 11.15 54.26
C PHE A 478 13.52 11.11 54.10
N SER A 479 12.95 12.10 53.43
CA SER A 479 11.54 12.13 53.06
C SER A 479 11.35 12.79 51.69
N TYR A 480 10.16 12.63 51.10
CA TYR A 480 9.80 13.34 49.88
C TYR A 480 9.28 14.74 50.24
N ALA A 481 9.80 15.76 49.57
CA ALA A 481 9.32 17.14 49.70
C ALA A 481 8.25 17.45 48.65
N THR A 482 7.34 18.36 48.98
CA THR A 482 6.39 18.93 48.02
C THR A 482 7.06 20.02 47.18
N LYS A 483 6.41 20.41 46.07
CA LYS A 483 6.88 21.51 45.21
C LYS A 483 6.92 22.84 45.97
N GLU A 484 5.92 23.09 46.82
CA GLU A 484 5.82 24.29 47.66
C GLU A 484 6.96 24.36 48.69
N GLU A 485 7.30 23.24 49.34
CA GLU A 485 8.44 23.17 50.28
C GLU A 485 9.78 23.46 49.58
N TYR A 486 9.93 23.02 48.32
CA TYR A 486 11.13 23.29 47.53
C TYR A 486 11.25 24.75 47.13
N GLU A 487 10.15 25.38 46.72
CA GLU A 487 10.11 26.80 46.36
C GLU A 487 10.42 27.69 47.58
N ASP A 488 9.84 27.39 48.76
CA ASP A 488 10.18 28.07 50.02
C ASP A 488 11.65 27.90 50.42
N TYR A 489 12.21 26.70 50.25
CA TYR A 489 13.62 26.42 50.53
C TYR A 489 14.59 27.23 49.64
N ILE A 490 14.27 27.38 48.35
CA ILE A 490 15.09 28.17 47.42
C ILE A 490 15.01 29.66 47.77
N ASN A 491 13.83 30.17 48.10
CA ASN A 491 13.64 31.58 48.46
C ASN A 491 14.39 31.94 49.76
N LYS A 492 14.37 31.05 50.77
CA LYS A 492 15.13 31.23 52.02
C LYS A 492 16.66 31.15 51.86
N LYS A 493 17.16 30.50 50.81
CA LYS A 493 18.59 30.43 50.48
C LYS A 493 19.10 31.61 49.66
N ALA A 494 18.20 32.33 48.99
CA ALA A 494 18.49 33.52 48.20
C ALA A 494 18.38 34.82 49.02
N SER A 495 17.78 34.74 50.21
CA SER A 495 17.75 35.78 51.25
C SER A 495 18.95 35.59 52.18
#